data_AF-A0A6P3Z4V7-F1
#
_entry.id   AF-A0A6P3Z4V7-F1
#
_cell.length_a   1.000
_cell.length_b   1.000
_cell.length_c   1.000
_cell.angle_alpha   90.00
_cell.angle_beta   90.00
_cell.angle_gamma   90.00
#
_symmetry.space_group_name_H-M   'P 1'
#
loop_
_entity.id
_entity.type
_entity.pdbx_description
1 polymer ?
#
loop_
_entity_poly.entity_id
_entity_poly.type
_entity_poly.pdbx_seq_one_letter_code
_entity_poly.pdbx_strand_id
1 'polypeptide(L)'
;MQMMYSIVAQELKSKQLSGLHPQDYLNFYCLGNREAISDELSSAANGTAVSDAQKFQRFMIYVHAKGMIIDDEYVMVGSANINQRSMAGTKDTEIAMGAYQPHHTWAEKRRHPRGQVYGYRMSLWAEHLGMLDGSFKEPESLECVKKVNGIAEDNWRRFTSEEFTLLQGHLLKYPLQVDADGKVSLLPQQENFPDVGGKVLGVHSATIPDLLTT
;
A
#
# COMPACT_ATOMS: atom_id res chain seq x y z
N MET A 1 -0.75 -9.22 -8.97
CA MET A 1 0.40 -8.31 -9.19
C MET A 1 1.19 -8.67 -10.44
N GLN A 2 1.74 -9.89 -10.58
CA GLN A 2 2.54 -10.33 -11.74
C GLN A 2 1.91 -9.95 -13.10
N MET A 3 0.66 -10.35 -13.34
CA MET A 3 -0.07 -10.03 -14.57
C MET A 3 -0.08 -8.53 -14.88
N MET A 4 -0.37 -7.68 -13.89
CA MET A 4 -0.47 -6.23 -14.08
C MET A 4 0.89 -5.63 -14.44
N TYR A 5 1.96 -6.02 -13.73
CA TYR A 5 3.30 -5.53 -14.04
C TYR A 5 3.79 -6.01 -15.41
N SER A 6 3.47 -7.23 -15.84
CA SER A 6 3.78 -7.70 -17.19
C SER A 6 3.10 -6.86 -18.27
N ILE A 7 1.83 -6.48 -18.06
CA ILE A 7 1.10 -5.59 -18.99
C ILE A 7 1.80 -4.22 -19.06
N VAL A 8 2.08 -3.60 -17.92
CA VAL A 8 2.76 -2.29 -17.88
C VAL A 8 4.12 -2.35 -18.57
N ALA A 9 4.95 -3.34 -18.25
CA ALA A 9 6.28 -3.51 -18.86
C ALA A 9 6.21 -3.74 -20.37
N GLN A 10 5.24 -4.54 -20.83
CA GLN A 10 5.00 -4.75 -22.25
C GLN A 10 4.64 -3.45 -22.97
N GLU A 11 3.81 -2.59 -22.37
CA GLU A 11 3.45 -1.30 -22.96
C GLU A 11 4.61 -0.30 -22.97
N LEU A 12 5.43 -0.25 -21.91
CA LEU A 12 6.63 0.59 -21.91
C LEU A 12 7.60 0.18 -23.03
N LYS A 13 7.76 -1.13 -23.24
CA LYS A 13 8.57 -1.67 -24.33
C LYS A 13 7.95 -1.38 -25.70
N SER A 14 6.63 -1.52 -25.85
CA SER A 14 5.92 -1.29 -27.13
C SER A 14 6.04 0.17 -27.59
N LYS A 15 6.06 1.11 -26.64
CA LYS A 15 6.20 2.56 -26.89
C LYS A 15 7.64 3.05 -26.96
N GLN A 16 8.64 2.16 -26.82
CA GLN A 16 10.07 2.53 -26.82
C GLN A 16 10.43 3.55 -25.73
N LEU A 17 9.72 3.52 -24.60
CA LEU A 17 9.99 4.39 -23.45
C LEU A 17 11.14 3.84 -22.62
N SER A 18 12.35 3.88 -23.19
CA SER A 18 13.57 3.39 -22.53
C SER A 18 13.89 4.23 -21.29
N GLY A 19 14.18 3.56 -20.17
CA GLY A 19 14.57 4.22 -18.91
C GLY A 19 13.45 4.45 -17.91
N LEU A 20 12.21 4.08 -18.24
CA LEU A 20 11.09 4.06 -17.28
C LEU A 20 10.91 2.66 -16.68
N HIS A 21 10.48 2.61 -15.43
CA HIS A 21 10.26 1.39 -14.69
C HIS A 21 8.75 1.14 -14.51
N PRO A 22 8.25 -0.12 -14.46
CA PRO A 22 6.83 -0.37 -14.19
C PRO A 22 6.32 0.26 -12.88
N GLN A 23 7.19 0.43 -11.89
CA GLN A 23 6.88 1.10 -10.61
C GLN A 23 6.83 2.63 -10.71
N ASP A 24 7.11 3.23 -11.86
CA ASP A 24 6.76 4.63 -12.14
C ASP A 24 5.25 4.79 -12.40
N TYR A 25 4.51 3.69 -12.63
CA TYR A 25 3.10 3.69 -13.03
C TYR A 25 2.19 2.88 -12.10
N LEU A 26 2.67 1.77 -11.55
CA LEU A 26 1.90 0.89 -10.67
C LEU A 26 2.70 0.56 -9.42
N ASN A 27 2.12 0.84 -8.25
CA ASN A 27 2.78 0.62 -6.96
C ASN A 27 1.86 -0.06 -5.97
N PHE A 28 2.43 -0.96 -5.16
CA PHE A 28 1.76 -1.62 -4.05
C PHE A 28 2.48 -1.27 -2.75
N TYR A 29 1.69 -0.99 -1.72
CA TYR A 29 2.15 -0.63 -0.39
C TYR A 29 1.37 -1.41 0.66
N CYS A 30 1.91 -1.49 1.85
CA CYS A 30 1.19 -1.86 3.07
C CYS A 30 1.46 -0.81 4.15
N LEU A 31 0.84 -0.96 5.32
CA LEU A 31 1.07 -0.06 6.45
C LEU A 31 1.72 -0.80 7.62
N GLY A 32 2.61 -0.13 8.33
CA GLY A 32 3.22 -0.63 9.55
C GLY A 32 3.62 0.49 10.49
N ASN A 33 3.87 0.13 11.74
CA ASN A 33 4.33 1.07 12.75
C ASN A 33 5.51 0.49 13.53
N ARG A 34 6.34 1.38 14.07
CA ARG A 34 7.33 1.07 15.09
C ARG A 34 7.22 2.06 16.23
N GLU A 35 7.13 1.58 17.46
CA GLU A 35 6.92 2.44 18.64
C GLU A 35 7.90 2.07 19.74
N ALA A 36 8.56 3.07 20.32
CA ALA A 36 9.43 2.83 21.47
C ALA A 36 8.56 2.39 22.65
N ILE A 37 8.89 1.24 23.24
CA ILE A 37 8.26 0.79 24.48
C ILE A 37 8.75 1.69 25.61
N SER A 38 7.82 2.26 26.39
CA SER A 38 8.19 3.04 27.59
C SER A 38 8.74 2.12 28.68
N ASP A 39 9.60 2.68 29.54
CA ASP A 39 10.21 1.95 30.65
C ASP A 39 9.16 1.30 31.57
N GLU A 40 7.96 1.89 31.71
CA GLU A 40 6.87 1.37 32.55
C GLU A 40 6.30 0.03 32.05
N LEU A 41 6.18 -0.14 30.73
CA LEU A 41 5.70 -1.41 30.14
C LEU A 41 6.78 -2.50 30.16
N SER A 42 8.06 -2.12 30.16
CA SER A 42 9.17 -3.08 30.21
C SER A 42 9.20 -3.88 31.53
N SER A 43 8.82 -3.25 32.63
CA SER A 43 8.76 -3.85 33.98
C SER A 43 7.61 -4.84 34.20
N ALA A 44 6.56 -4.81 33.37
CA ALA A 44 5.40 -5.70 33.49
C ALA A 44 5.58 -7.06 32.79
N ALA A 45 6.60 -7.22 31.94
CA ALA A 45 6.86 -8.41 31.14
C ALA A 45 7.69 -9.49 31.85
N ASN A 46 7.78 -9.45 33.19
CA ASN A 46 8.56 -10.41 33.96
C ASN A 46 7.89 -11.80 33.97
N GLY A 47 8.19 -12.62 32.96
CA GLY A 47 7.96 -14.08 32.98
C GLY A 47 7.29 -14.70 31.76
N THR A 48 6.82 -13.93 30.77
CA THR A 48 6.25 -14.44 29.52
C THR A 48 7.23 -14.32 28.36
N ALA A 49 7.26 -15.29 27.45
CA ALA A 49 8.05 -15.20 26.23
C ALA A 49 7.58 -13.99 25.40
N VAL A 50 8.45 -12.99 25.26
CA VAL A 50 8.20 -11.78 24.46
C VAL A 50 8.20 -12.18 22.99
N SER A 51 7.13 -11.85 22.27
CA SER A 51 7.07 -12.13 20.82
C SER A 51 8.13 -11.31 20.08
N ASP A 52 8.60 -11.79 18.92
CA ASP A 52 9.55 -11.04 18.10
C ASP A 52 9.00 -9.66 17.71
N ALA A 53 7.69 -9.54 17.49
CA ALA A 53 7.03 -8.26 17.21
C ALA A 53 7.16 -7.26 18.37
N GLN A 54 7.04 -7.72 19.62
CA GLN A 54 7.25 -6.89 20.80
C GLN A 54 8.75 -6.58 21.00
N LYS A 55 9.64 -7.54 20.75
CA LYS A 55 11.09 -7.37 20.82
C LYS A 55 11.58 -6.31 19.83
N PHE A 56 11.15 -6.39 18.57
CA PHE A 56 11.53 -5.46 17.50
C PHE A 56 10.62 -4.23 17.43
N GLN A 57 9.64 -4.15 18.33
CA GLN A 57 8.77 -2.99 18.52
C GLN A 57 8.06 -2.58 17.23
N ARG A 58 7.55 -3.57 16.49
CA ARG A 58 6.98 -3.36 15.17
C ARG A 58 5.78 -4.26 14.91
N PHE A 59 4.80 -3.74 14.18
CA PHE A 59 3.70 -4.55 13.66
C PHE A 59 3.04 -3.88 12.45
N MET A 60 2.28 -4.66 11.68
CA MET A 60 1.47 -4.08 10.60
C MET A 60 0.34 -3.22 11.16
N ILE A 61 0.03 -2.12 10.48
CA ILE A 61 -1.27 -1.47 10.65
C ILE A 61 -2.21 -2.16 9.65
N TYR A 62 -3.26 -2.80 10.17
CA TYR A 62 -4.14 -3.60 9.34
C TYR A 62 -5.02 -2.72 8.44
N VAL A 63 -4.82 -2.82 7.12
CA VAL A 63 -5.62 -2.09 6.13
C VAL A 63 -6.95 -2.81 5.91
N HIS A 64 -7.97 -2.40 6.66
CA HIS A 64 -9.33 -2.90 6.50
C HIS A 64 -10.20 -2.06 5.56
N ALA A 65 -9.64 -1.00 4.96
CA ALA A 65 -10.36 -0.07 4.11
C ALA A 65 -10.81 -0.73 2.79
N LYS A 66 -12.00 -0.34 2.31
CA LYS A 66 -12.51 -0.64 0.97
C LYS A 66 -12.98 0.66 0.34
N GLY A 67 -12.09 1.28 -0.40
CA GLY A 67 -12.40 2.53 -1.09
C GLY A 67 -11.41 2.79 -2.21
N MET A 68 -11.81 3.70 -3.08
CA MET A 68 -11.04 4.13 -4.25
C MET A 68 -11.25 5.63 -4.45
N ILE A 69 -10.17 6.35 -4.75
CA ILE A 69 -10.19 7.75 -5.11
C ILE A 69 -9.67 7.83 -6.54
N ILE A 70 -10.42 8.49 -7.43
CA ILE A 70 -10.06 8.68 -8.82
C ILE A 70 -9.98 10.19 -9.11
N ASP A 71 -8.82 10.59 -9.64
CA ASP A 71 -8.53 11.93 -10.16
C ASP A 71 -8.85 13.10 -9.21
N ASP A 72 -8.85 12.84 -7.88
CA ASP A 72 -9.27 13.76 -6.82
C ASP A 72 -10.69 14.36 -6.99
N GLU A 73 -11.51 13.72 -7.83
CA GLU A 73 -12.87 14.14 -8.21
C GLU A 73 -13.93 13.17 -7.69
N TYR A 74 -13.67 11.86 -7.81
CA TYR A 74 -14.61 10.80 -7.48
C TYR A 74 -14.07 9.93 -6.36
N VAL A 75 -14.94 9.55 -5.43
CA VAL A 75 -14.63 8.63 -4.35
C VAL A 75 -15.66 7.52 -4.28
N MET A 76 -15.19 6.29 -4.06
CA MET A 76 -16.01 5.16 -3.71
C MET A 76 -15.62 4.66 -2.32
N VAL A 77 -16.59 4.42 -1.45
CA VAL A 77 -16.40 3.85 -0.11
C VAL A 77 -17.48 2.81 0.14
N GLY A 78 -17.11 1.66 0.69
CA GLY A 78 -18.06 0.59 0.95
C GLY A 78 -17.49 -0.56 1.78
N SER A 79 -18.12 -1.71 1.66
CA SER A 79 -17.70 -2.96 2.31
C SER A 79 -16.96 -3.92 1.36
N ALA A 80 -17.14 -3.77 0.04
CA ALA A 80 -16.64 -4.69 -0.97
C ALA A 80 -15.11 -4.67 -1.12
N ASN A 81 -14.46 -5.81 -0.85
CA ASN A 81 -13.05 -6.01 -1.15
C ASN A 81 -12.80 -6.12 -2.67
N ILE A 82 -11.56 -5.89 -3.12
CA ILE A 82 -11.15 -6.20 -4.50
C ILE A 82 -10.81 -7.69 -4.60
N ASN A 83 -11.84 -8.53 -4.54
CA ASN A 83 -11.77 -9.98 -4.71
C ASN A 83 -13.09 -10.53 -5.25
N GLN A 84 -13.13 -11.79 -5.65
CA GLN A 84 -14.33 -12.42 -6.20
C GLN A 84 -15.44 -12.56 -5.16
N ARG A 85 -15.09 -12.83 -3.89
CA ARG A 85 -16.04 -12.92 -2.77
C ARG A 85 -16.95 -11.69 -2.68
N SER A 86 -16.37 -10.50 -2.77
CA SER A 86 -17.11 -9.25 -2.70
C SER A 86 -17.64 -8.77 -4.06
N MET A 87 -16.89 -9.00 -5.16
CA MET A 87 -17.22 -8.42 -6.48
C MET A 87 -18.16 -9.28 -7.33
N ALA A 88 -18.41 -10.55 -6.98
CA ALA A 88 -19.26 -11.44 -7.78
C ALA A 88 -20.75 -11.06 -7.77
N GLY A 89 -21.23 -10.35 -6.74
CA GLY A 89 -22.65 -10.04 -6.52
C GLY A 89 -23.53 -11.24 -6.14
N THR A 90 -23.02 -12.46 -6.28
CA THR A 90 -23.71 -13.72 -5.94
C THR A 90 -23.08 -14.47 -4.76
N LYS A 91 -21.99 -13.94 -4.20
CA LYS A 91 -21.28 -14.49 -3.04
C LYS A 91 -21.67 -13.70 -1.78
N ASP A 92 -20.80 -12.83 -1.28
CA ASP A 92 -21.11 -12.02 -0.11
C ASP A 92 -21.96 -10.80 -0.52
N THR A 93 -22.92 -10.42 0.32
CA THR A 93 -23.73 -9.22 0.11
C THR A 93 -22.91 -8.00 0.52
N GLU A 94 -22.66 -7.10 -0.42
CA GLU A 94 -21.86 -5.90 -0.21
C GLU A 94 -22.66 -4.63 -0.51
N ILE A 95 -22.21 -3.50 0.04
CA ILE A 95 -22.74 -2.18 -0.29
C ILE A 95 -21.58 -1.20 -0.48
N ALA A 96 -21.72 -0.30 -1.45
CA ALA A 96 -20.77 0.79 -1.67
C ALA A 96 -21.50 2.04 -2.17
N MET A 97 -20.98 3.20 -1.80
CA MET A 97 -21.43 4.50 -2.30
C MET A 97 -20.32 5.09 -3.17
N GLY A 98 -20.69 5.53 -4.37
CA GLY A 98 -19.86 6.33 -5.25
C GLY A 98 -20.36 7.77 -5.27
N ALA A 99 -19.46 8.73 -5.08
CA ALA A 99 -19.81 10.14 -5.02
C ALA A 99 -18.74 11.02 -5.68
N TYR A 100 -19.18 12.14 -6.23
CA TYR A 100 -18.34 13.23 -6.70
C TYR A 100 -19.03 14.56 -6.38
N GLN A 101 -18.27 15.65 -6.43
CA GLN A 101 -18.80 17.00 -6.22
C GLN A 101 -18.95 17.70 -7.58
N PRO A 102 -20.18 18.01 -8.05
CA PRO A 102 -20.39 18.53 -9.42
C PRO A 102 -19.62 19.82 -9.74
N HIS A 103 -19.40 20.67 -8.73
CA HIS A 103 -18.61 21.90 -8.86
C HIS A 103 -17.12 21.72 -8.57
N HIS A 104 -16.62 20.49 -8.40
CA HIS A 104 -15.21 20.17 -8.22
C HIS A 104 -14.84 18.98 -9.10
N THR A 105 -15.04 19.15 -10.40
CA THR A 105 -14.67 18.19 -11.43
C THR A 105 -13.62 18.77 -12.39
N TRP A 106 -12.85 17.92 -13.06
CA TRP A 106 -11.95 18.32 -14.13
C TRP A 106 -12.70 19.05 -15.26
N ALA A 107 -13.90 18.57 -15.62
CA ALA A 107 -14.74 19.17 -16.65
C ALA A 107 -15.20 20.60 -16.31
N GLU A 108 -15.65 20.82 -15.06
CA GLU A 108 -16.17 22.11 -14.62
C GLU A 108 -15.02 23.10 -14.31
N LYS A 109 -13.96 22.64 -13.65
CA LYS A 109 -12.86 23.53 -13.20
C LYS A 109 -11.84 23.78 -14.30
N ARG A 110 -11.69 22.88 -15.27
CA ARG A 110 -10.60 22.88 -16.28
C ARG A 110 -9.20 22.95 -15.67
N ARG A 111 -9.08 22.45 -14.44
CA ARG A 111 -7.86 22.32 -13.64
C ARG A 111 -8.11 21.27 -12.57
N HIS A 112 -7.05 20.79 -11.94
CA HIS A 112 -7.13 19.80 -10.88
C HIS A 112 -8.19 20.18 -9.82
N PRO A 113 -9.26 19.38 -9.65
CA PRO A 113 -10.29 19.64 -8.65
C PRO A 113 -9.74 19.54 -7.23
N ARG A 114 -9.89 20.63 -6.46
CA ARG A 114 -9.51 20.68 -5.04
C ARG A 114 -10.74 20.76 -4.14
N GLY A 115 -11.57 19.71 -4.24
CA GLY A 115 -12.76 19.53 -3.41
C GLY A 115 -12.48 18.76 -2.11
N GLN A 116 -13.53 18.21 -1.52
CA GLN A 116 -13.48 17.31 -0.37
C GLN A 116 -12.76 16.00 -0.71
N VAL A 117 -12.90 15.48 -1.94
CA VAL A 117 -12.19 14.25 -2.37
C VAL A 117 -10.68 14.46 -2.36
N TYR A 118 -10.19 15.54 -2.99
CA TYR A 118 -8.79 15.99 -2.87
C TYR A 118 -8.34 16.14 -1.41
N GLY A 119 -9.14 16.81 -0.58
CA GLY A 119 -8.82 17.05 0.84
C GLY A 119 -8.69 15.74 1.63
N TYR A 120 -9.62 14.81 1.40
CA TYR A 120 -9.61 13.48 2.00
C TYR A 120 -8.36 12.68 1.59
N ARG A 121 -8.02 12.68 0.29
CA ARG A 121 -6.83 12.02 -0.24
C ARG A 121 -5.54 12.61 0.34
N MET A 122 -5.42 13.94 0.40
CA MET A 122 -4.29 14.62 1.05
C MET A 122 -4.19 14.28 2.54
N SER A 123 -5.32 14.16 3.25
CA SER A 123 -5.35 13.80 4.68
C SER A 123 -4.85 12.38 4.92
N LEU A 124 -5.31 11.40 4.13
CA LEU A 124 -4.81 10.03 4.18
C LEU A 124 -3.31 9.96 3.88
N TRP A 125 -2.85 10.73 2.91
CA TRP A 125 -1.43 10.80 2.58
C TRP A 125 -0.62 11.45 3.70
N ALA A 126 -1.15 12.48 4.37
CA ALA A 126 -0.50 13.09 5.52
C ALA A 126 -0.34 12.09 6.68
N GLU A 127 -1.35 11.26 6.93
CA GLU A 127 -1.28 10.16 7.90
C GLU A 127 -0.23 9.12 7.49
N HIS A 128 -0.34 8.56 6.27
CA HIS A 128 0.50 7.44 5.86
C HIS A 128 1.95 7.84 5.56
N LEU A 129 2.20 9.07 5.09
CA LEU A 129 3.54 9.56 4.80
C LEU A 129 4.12 10.37 5.97
N GLY A 130 3.32 10.72 6.98
CA GLY A 130 3.75 11.53 8.13
C GLY A 130 4.19 12.95 7.77
N MET A 131 3.84 13.45 6.58
CA MET A 131 4.23 14.77 6.11
C MET A 131 3.30 15.30 5.01
N LEU A 132 3.35 16.62 4.80
CA LEU A 132 2.75 17.28 3.64
C LEU A 132 3.85 17.74 2.69
N ASP A 133 3.61 17.60 1.39
CA ASP A 133 4.55 18.04 0.38
C ASP A 133 3.84 18.63 -0.84
N GLY A 134 4.54 19.52 -1.55
CA GLY A 134 4.04 20.13 -2.78
C GLY A 134 3.81 19.10 -3.90
N SER A 135 4.69 18.09 -4.01
CA SER A 135 4.57 17.07 -5.07
C SER A 135 3.31 16.21 -4.91
N PHE A 136 2.83 16.00 -3.68
CA PHE A 136 1.61 15.22 -3.40
C PHE A 136 0.32 15.88 -3.87
N LYS A 137 0.39 17.14 -4.33
CA LYS A 137 -0.75 17.83 -4.91
C LYS A 137 -1.03 17.38 -6.34
N GLU A 138 -0.06 16.78 -7.02
CA GLU A 138 -0.16 16.30 -8.40
C GLU A 138 0.31 14.83 -8.44
N PRO A 139 -0.55 13.88 -7.97
CA PRO A 139 -0.17 12.49 -7.73
C PRO A 139 0.22 11.71 -9.00
N GLU A 140 -0.19 12.18 -10.17
CA GLU A 140 0.18 11.65 -11.49
C GLU A 140 1.61 11.98 -11.91
N SER A 141 2.25 12.95 -11.25
CA SER A 141 3.60 13.37 -11.58
C SER A 141 4.63 12.31 -11.19
N LEU A 142 5.64 12.11 -12.04
CA LEU A 142 6.73 11.18 -11.76
C LEU A 142 7.52 11.57 -10.50
N GLU A 143 7.64 12.87 -10.22
CA GLU A 143 8.24 13.39 -8.99
C GLU A 143 7.49 12.89 -7.76
N CYS A 144 6.15 12.97 -7.77
CA CYS A 144 5.32 12.48 -6.68
C CYS A 144 5.51 10.98 -6.47
N VAL A 145 5.40 10.18 -7.54
CA VAL A 145 5.55 8.72 -7.47
C VAL A 145 6.92 8.33 -6.91
N LYS A 146 8.00 8.96 -7.38
CA LYS A 146 9.37 8.70 -6.89
C LYS A 146 9.54 9.08 -5.42
N LYS A 147 8.94 10.19 -4.99
CA LYS A 147 9.01 10.62 -3.59
C LYS A 147 8.26 9.67 -2.65
N VAL A 148 7.05 9.26 -3.01
CA VAL A 148 6.27 8.28 -2.25
C VAL A 148 7.00 6.95 -2.19
N ASN A 149 7.54 6.46 -3.32
CA ASN A 149 8.35 5.24 -3.36
C ASN A 149 9.59 5.34 -2.46
N GLY A 150 10.33 6.46 -2.52
CA GLY A 150 11.52 6.65 -1.70
C GLY A 150 11.22 6.61 -0.19
N ILE A 151 10.12 7.23 0.25
CA ILE A 151 9.67 7.16 1.65
C ILE A 151 9.29 5.72 2.02
N ALA A 152 8.50 5.06 1.18
CA ALA A 152 8.00 3.71 1.45
C ALA A 152 9.12 2.65 1.48
N GLU A 153 10.13 2.79 0.62
CA GLU A 153 11.32 1.93 0.59
C GLU A 153 12.22 2.16 1.81
N ASP A 154 12.43 3.42 2.20
CA ASP A 154 13.17 3.75 3.40
C ASP A 154 12.48 3.24 4.66
N ASN A 155 11.16 3.42 4.75
CA ASN A 155 10.37 2.86 5.83
C ASN A 155 10.42 1.33 5.85
N TRP A 156 10.39 0.64 4.71
CA TRP A 156 10.52 -0.82 4.69
C TRP A 156 11.89 -1.29 5.20
N ARG A 157 12.98 -0.60 4.85
CA ARG A 157 14.32 -0.87 5.40
C ARG A 157 14.35 -0.67 6.91
N ARG A 158 13.81 0.45 7.40
CA ARG A 158 13.70 0.72 8.85
C ARG A 158 12.79 -0.27 9.55
N PHE A 159 11.70 -0.67 8.91
CA PHE A 159 10.72 -1.62 9.46
C PHE A 159 11.37 -2.98 9.67
N THR A 160 12.15 -3.46 8.71
CA THR A 160 12.79 -4.78 8.75
C THR A 160 14.12 -4.84 9.52
N SER A 161 14.73 -3.69 9.83
CA SER A 161 15.95 -3.57 10.65
C SER A 161 15.78 -4.14 12.06
N GLU A 162 16.82 -4.82 12.56
CA GLU A 162 16.92 -5.24 13.97
C GLU A 162 17.02 -4.03 14.90
N GLU A 163 17.85 -3.04 14.55
CA GLU A 163 17.98 -1.78 15.29
C GLU A 163 16.68 -0.97 15.20
N PHE A 164 16.27 -0.41 16.34
CA PHE A 164 15.07 0.41 16.43
C PHE A 164 15.29 1.78 15.80
N THR A 165 14.39 2.14 14.87
CA THR A 165 14.30 3.48 14.30
C THR A 165 12.85 3.83 14.05
N LEU A 166 12.49 5.10 14.25
CA LEU A 166 11.16 5.59 13.91
C LEU A 166 10.98 5.63 12.39
N LEU A 167 9.75 5.32 11.96
CA LEU A 167 9.32 5.43 10.57
C LEU A 167 8.91 6.87 10.24
N GLN A 168 8.99 7.22 8.95
CA GLN A 168 8.38 8.43 8.41
C GLN A 168 6.92 8.12 8.05
N GLY A 169 5.99 8.36 8.97
CA GLY A 169 4.61 7.91 8.83
C GLY A 169 4.50 6.39 8.94
N HIS A 170 3.67 5.78 8.09
CA HIS A 170 3.29 4.37 8.17
C HIS A 170 3.40 3.60 6.85
N LEU A 171 3.57 4.29 5.72
CA LEU A 171 3.58 3.67 4.40
C LEU A 171 4.85 2.85 4.20
N LEU A 172 4.68 1.55 3.91
CA LEU A 172 5.75 0.61 3.61
C LEU A 172 5.63 0.16 2.16
N LYS A 173 6.76 0.04 1.46
CA LYS A 173 6.77 -0.61 0.15
C LYS A 173 6.38 -2.07 0.34
N TYR A 174 5.40 -2.56 -0.42
CA TYR A 174 5.05 -3.97 -0.34
C TYR A 174 6.27 -4.82 -0.75
N PRO A 175 6.66 -5.86 0.01
CA PRO A 175 8.01 -6.44 -0.03
C PRO A 175 8.26 -7.37 -1.21
N LEU A 176 8.18 -6.82 -2.42
CA LEU A 176 8.40 -7.50 -3.68
C LEU A 176 9.45 -6.77 -4.50
N GLN A 177 10.29 -7.56 -5.17
CA GLN A 177 11.15 -7.11 -6.25
C GLN A 177 10.32 -7.09 -7.53
N VAL A 178 10.41 -6.01 -8.29
CA VAL A 178 9.81 -5.89 -9.63
C VAL A 178 10.90 -5.50 -10.59
N ASP A 179 11.14 -6.31 -11.60
CA ASP A 179 12.15 -6.05 -12.62
C ASP A 179 11.58 -5.21 -13.77
N ALA A 180 12.45 -4.64 -14.59
CA ALA A 180 12.07 -3.77 -15.72
C ALA A 180 11.22 -4.49 -16.79
N ASP A 181 11.27 -5.82 -16.85
CA ASP A 181 10.44 -6.66 -17.71
C ASP A 181 9.07 -7.01 -17.09
N GLY A 182 8.79 -6.51 -15.88
CA GLY A 182 7.56 -6.73 -15.15
C GLY A 182 7.55 -8.05 -14.37
N LYS A 183 8.66 -8.78 -14.29
CA LYS A 183 8.78 -9.96 -13.44
C LYS A 183 8.71 -9.55 -11.97
N VAL A 184 7.91 -10.28 -11.19
CA VAL A 184 7.75 -10.10 -9.75
C VAL A 184 8.43 -11.25 -9.03
N SER A 185 9.28 -10.93 -8.05
CA SER A 185 9.93 -11.90 -7.19
C SER A 185 10.03 -11.40 -5.75
N LEU A 186 10.55 -12.23 -4.86
CA LEU A 186 10.85 -11.84 -3.49
C LEU A 186 12.04 -10.89 -3.45
N LEU A 187 12.04 -9.99 -2.46
CA LEU A 187 13.25 -9.28 -2.07
C LEU A 187 14.27 -10.29 -1.50
N PRO A 188 15.59 -10.10 -1.73
CA PRO A 188 16.61 -10.98 -1.17
C PRO A 188 16.47 -11.13 0.34
N GLN A 189 16.54 -12.37 0.84
CA GLN A 189 16.45 -12.71 2.27
C GLN A 189 15.11 -12.39 2.95
N GLN A 190 14.06 -12.04 2.19
CA GLN A 190 12.73 -11.68 2.72
C GLN A 190 11.64 -12.62 2.17
N GLU A 191 11.81 -13.93 2.38
CA GLU A 191 10.80 -14.91 1.97
C GLU A 191 9.51 -14.81 2.80
N ASN A 192 9.64 -14.50 4.09
CA ASN A 192 8.53 -14.40 5.04
C ASN A 192 8.35 -12.98 5.59
N PHE A 193 7.16 -12.66 6.08
CA PHE A 193 6.96 -11.42 6.84
C PHE A 193 7.75 -11.46 8.15
N PRO A 194 8.28 -10.29 8.59
CA PRO A 194 9.05 -10.20 9.82
C PRO A 194 8.20 -10.64 11.03
N ASP A 195 8.83 -11.35 11.97
CA ASP A 195 8.34 -11.71 13.32
C ASP A 195 7.18 -12.71 13.38
N VAL A 196 6.23 -12.63 12.45
CA VAL A 196 5.02 -13.48 12.41
C VAL A 196 5.14 -14.65 11.43
N GLY A 197 6.13 -14.61 10.53
CA GLY A 197 6.30 -15.59 9.47
C GLY A 197 5.27 -15.46 8.35
N GLY A 198 5.05 -16.53 7.61
CA GLY A 198 4.15 -16.55 6.45
C GLY A 198 4.83 -15.98 5.20
N LYS A 199 4.73 -16.73 4.09
CA LYS A 199 5.41 -16.39 2.85
C LYS A 199 4.81 -15.15 2.21
N VAL A 200 5.64 -14.18 1.85
CA VAL A 200 5.22 -12.90 1.23
C VAL A 200 4.45 -13.13 -0.07
N LEU A 201 4.92 -14.05 -0.93
CA LEU A 201 4.23 -14.43 -2.16
C LEU A 201 3.04 -15.38 -1.95
N GLY A 202 2.80 -15.78 -0.70
CA GLY A 202 1.84 -16.83 -0.37
C GLY A 202 2.27 -18.20 -0.89
N VAL A 203 1.39 -19.18 -0.70
CA VAL A 203 1.51 -20.53 -1.26
C VAL A 203 0.12 -20.96 -1.69
N HIS A 204 0.03 -21.55 -2.88
CA HIS A 204 -1.21 -22.17 -3.33
C HIS A 204 -1.57 -23.34 -2.42
N SER A 205 -2.80 -23.34 -1.89
CA SER A 205 -3.32 -24.45 -1.11
C SER A 205 -4.02 -25.46 -2.01
N ALA A 206 -3.54 -26.70 -2.05
CA ALA A 206 -4.22 -27.78 -2.79
C ALA A 206 -5.48 -28.29 -2.07
N THR A 207 -5.69 -27.94 -0.80
CA THR A 207 -6.80 -28.45 0.02
C THR A 207 -7.93 -27.44 0.19
N ILE A 208 -7.66 -26.15 0.02
CA ILE A 208 -8.67 -25.10 0.15
C ILE A 208 -9.10 -24.67 -1.26
N PRO A 209 -10.36 -24.91 -1.67
CA PRO A 209 -10.82 -24.57 -3.00
C PRO A 209 -10.84 -23.05 -3.22
N ASP A 210 -10.58 -22.63 -4.45
CA ASP A 210 -10.55 -21.22 -4.86
C ASP A 210 -11.85 -20.48 -4.53
N LEU A 211 -12.99 -21.18 -4.49
CA LEU A 211 -14.27 -20.60 -4.12
C LEU A 211 -14.22 -19.91 -2.74
N LEU A 212 -13.42 -20.43 -1.81
CA LEU A 212 -13.29 -19.91 -0.44
C LEU A 212 -12.22 -18.80 -0.32
N THR A 213 -11.21 -18.79 -1.18
CA THR A 213 -10.04 -17.89 -1.10
C THR A 213 -10.07 -16.75 -2.11
N THR A 214 -10.96 -16.81 -3.11
CA THR A 214 -11.17 -15.76 -4.12
C THR A 214 -12.42 -14.94 -3.86
#